data_AF-A0A0S4J2E2-F1
#
_entry.id   AF-A0A0S4J2E2-F1
#
_cell.length_a   1.000
_cell.length_b   1.000
_cell.length_c   1.000
_cell.angle_alpha   90.00
_cell.angle_beta   90.00
_cell.angle_gamma   90.00
#
_symmetry.space_group_name_H-M   'P 1'
#
loop_
_entity.id
_entity.type
_entity.pdbx_description
1 polymer ?
#
loop_
_entity_poly.entity_id
_entity_poly.type
_entity_poly.pdbx_seq_one_letter_code
_entity_poly.pdbx_strand_id
1 'polypeptide(L)'
;MATALAAALEKLLPLHFPQITFFAARDVVKELSASSSDAAIEKHVNSLSSVHQDVLMKVLYVALSSDSKNSTLYLKWHAALYTVAGPGAIMRVLTDKPPVTAER
;
A
#
# COMPACT_ATOMS: atom_id res chain seq x y z
N MET A 1 3.76 -16.52 11.13
CA MET A 1 2.71 -15.69 11.74
C MET A 1 2.48 -14.49 10.81
N ALA A 2 1.34 -14.41 10.14
CA ALA A 2 1.02 -13.23 9.31
C ALA A 2 0.79 -12.02 10.24
N THR A 3 1.44 -10.90 9.95
CA THR A 3 1.24 -9.66 10.71
C THR A 3 -0.15 -9.08 10.43
N ALA A 4 -0.69 -8.26 11.35
CA ALA A 4 -1.98 -7.61 11.15
C ALA A 4 -2.02 -6.79 9.85
N LEU A 5 -0.91 -6.12 9.53
CA LEU A 5 -0.70 -5.43 8.26
C LEU A 5 -0.82 -6.36 7.05
N ALA A 6 -0.14 -7.52 7.05
CA ALA A 6 -0.22 -8.47 5.96
C ALA A 6 -1.65 -9.00 5.76
N ALA A 7 -2.36 -9.29 6.85
CA ALA A 7 -3.76 -9.72 6.80
C ALA A 7 -4.69 -8.62 6.25
N ALA A 8 -4.43 -7.35 6.56
CA ALA A 8 -5.18 -6.23 6.00
C ALA A 8 -4.91 -6.03 4.50
N LEU A 9 -3.65 -6.20 4.08
CA LEU A 9 -3.25 -6.11 2.67
C LEU A 9 -3.85 -7.25 1.84
N GLU A 10 -3.98 -8.46 2.40
CA GLU A 10 -4.57 -9.61 1.72
C GLU A 10 -6.01 -9.33 1.23
N LYS A 11 -6.79 -8.58 2.02
CA LYS A 11 -8.16 -8.20 1.66
C LYS A 11 -8.24 -7.28 0.44
N LEU A 12 -7.15 -6.57 0.13
CA LEU A 12 -7.07 -5.62 -0.98
C LEU A 12 -6.38 -6.20 -2.21
N LEU A 13 -5.77 -7.38 -2.09
CA LEU A 13 -5.09 -8.08 -3.17
C LEU A 13 -5.95 -8.30 -4.43
N PRO A 14 -7.27 -8.63 -4.34
CA PRO A 14 -8.10 -8.79 -5.54
C PRO A 14 -8.51 -7.45 -6.19
N LEU A 15 -8.21 -6.31 -5.57
CA LEU A 15 -8.63 -5.00 -6.06
C LEU A 15 -7.55 -4.35 -6.93
N HIS A 16 -7.97 -3.76 -8.05
CA HIS A 16 -7.13 -2.90 -8.84
C HIS A 16 -7.08 -1.49 -8.24
N PHE A 17 -6.00 -0.75 -8.51
CA PHE A 17 -5.75 0.59 -7.95
C PHE A 17 -6.95 1.54 -8.09
N PRO A 18 -7.65 1.65 -9.24
CA PRO A 18 -8.82 2.55 -9.35
C PRO A 18 -10.00 2.17 -8.46
N GLN A 19 -10.04 0.93 -7.95
CA GLN A 19 -11.11 0.40 -7.10
C GLN A 19 -10.78 0.53 -5.61
N ILE A 20 -9.52 0.78 -5.24
CA ILE A 20 -9.12 0.92 -3.85
C ILE A 20 -9.54 2.29 -3.36
N THR A 21 -10.55 2.32 -2.50
CA THR A 21 -10.99 3.53 -1.80
C THR A 21 -10.29 3.68 -0.47
N PHE A 22 -10.24 4.91 0.07
CA PHE A 22 -9.70 5.16 1.41
C PHE A 22 -10.43 4.33 2.48
N PHE A 23 -11.74 4.13 2.33
CA PHE A 23 -12.52 3.30 3.24
C PHE A 23 -12.10 1.82 3.18
N ALA A 24 -11.86 1.27 1.99
CA ALA A 24 -11.34 -0.09 1.85
C ALA A 24 -9.94 -0.22 2.48
N ALA A 25 -9.11 0.82 2.34
CA ALA A 25 -7.75 0.86 2.88
C ALA A 25 -7.65 1.22 4.37
N ARG A 26 -8.77 1.49 5.06
CA ARG A 26 -8.75 2.03 6.44
C ARG A 26 -8.00 1.15 7.45
N ASP A 27 -8.11 -0.17 7.31
CA ASP A 27 -7.46 -1.13 8.21
C ASP A 27 -5.94 -1.03 8.05
N VAL A 28 -5.47 -0.94 6.80
CA VAL A 28 -4.05 -0.75 6.47
C VAL A 28 -3.56 0.61 7.00
N VAL A 29 -4.30 1.69 6.74
CA VAL A 29 -3.95 3.05 7.22
C VAL A 29 -3.85 3.10 8.74
N LYS A 30 -4.73 2.39 9.46
CA LYS A 30 -4.67 2.29 10.92
C LYS A 30 -3.37 1.62 11.39
N GLU A 31 -2.95 0.53 10.75
CA GLU A 31 -1.69 -0.16 11.05
C GLU A 31 -0.46 0.72 10.75
N LEU A 32 -0.50 1.48 9.65
CA LEU A 32 0.55 2.46 9.31
C LEU A 32 0.71 3.52 10.39
N SER A 33 -0.40 4.04 10.92
CA SER A 33 -0.41 5.03 12.00
C SER A 33 0.04 4.45 13.34
N ALA A 34 -0.24 3.18 13.61
CA ALA A 34 0.23 2.48 14.80
C ALA A 34 1.75 2.25 14.78
N SER A 35 2.35 2.18 13.59
CA SER A 35 3.78 1.91 13.38
C SER A 35 4.48 3.08 12.71
N SER A 36 4.80 4.12 13.49
CA SER A 36 5.35 5.39 13.00
C SER A 36 6.87 5.56 13.19
N SER A 37 7.53 4.64 13.90
CA SER A 37 8.98 4.68 14.06
C SER A 37 9.70 4.06 12.87
N ASP A 38 10.81 4.66 12.45
CA ASP A 38 11.52 4.26 11.23
C ASP A 38 11.96 2.77 11.30
N ALA A 39 12.41 2.29 12.46
CA ALA A 39 12.76 0.88 12.67
C ALA A 39 11.56 -0.07 12.55
N ALA A 40 10.36 0.33 13.00
CA ALA A 40 9.16 -0.48 12.85
C ALA A 40 8.74 -0.54 11.38
N ILE A 41 8.77 0.60 10.68
CA ILE A 41 8.44 0.71 9.25
C ILE A 41 9.36 -0.20 8.44
N GLU A 42 10.67 -0.10 8.61
CA GLU A 42 11.64 -0.95 7.91
C GLU A 42 11.40 -2.44 8.18
N LYS A 43 11.16 -2.81 9.44
CA LYS A 43 10.85 -4.19 9.80
C LYS A 43 9.59 -4.69 9.08
N HIS A 44 8.55 -3.88 9.03
CA HIS A 44 7.31 -4.23 8.34
C HIS A 44 7.55 -4.41 6.84
N VAL A 45 8.12 -3.43 6.16
CA VAL A 45 8.37 -3.46 4.71
C VAL A 45 9.22 -4.67 4.30
N ASN A 46 10.28 -4.98 5.05
CA ASN A 46 11.15 -6.13 4.78
C ASN A 46 10.47 -7.49 5.04
N SER A 47 9.43 -7.53 5.88
CA SER A 47 8.67 -8.75 6.16
C SER A 47 7.56 -9.04 5.15
N LEU A 48 7.20 -8.07 4.30
CA LEU A 48 6.14 -8.20 3.32
C LEU A 48 6.63 -8.94 2.07
N SER A 49 5.74 -9.72 1.45
CA SER A 49 5.99 -10.26 0.11
C SER A 49 5.98 -9.15 -0.94
N SER A 50 6.56 -9.42 -2.11
CA SER A 50 6.53 -8.47 -3.25
C SER A 50 5.10 -8.08 -3.65
N VAL A 51 4.15 -9.01 -3.58
CA VAL A 51 2.74 -8.74 -3.88
C VAL A 51 2.13 -7.80 -2.84
N HIS A 52 2.39 -8.04 -1.55
CA HIS A 52 1.92 -7.15 -0.48
C HIS A 52 2.56 -5.77 -0.54
N GLN A 53 3.83 -5.68 -0.95
CA GLN A 53 4.53 -4.41 -1.17
C GLN A 53 3.86 -3.58 -2.27
N ASP A 54 3.47 -4.20 -3.39
CA ASP A 54 2.75 -3.51 -4.46
C ASP A 54 1.37 -3.00 -4.00
N VAL A 55 0.62 -3.82 -3.26
CA VAL A 55 -0.67 -3.43 -2.68
C VAL A 55 -0.49 -2.28 -1.67
N LEU A 56 0.54 -2.33 -0.84
CA LEU A 56 0.86 -1.25 0.08
C LEU A 56 1.16 0.05 -0.68
N MET A 57 1.90 -0.02 -1.80
CA MET A 57 2.16 1.15 -2.65
C MET A 57 0.86 1.77 -3.17
N LYS A 58 -0.10 0.94 -3.64
CA LYS A 58 -1.44 1.41 -4.04
C LYS A 58 -2.13 2.16 -2.91
N VAL A 59 -2.13 1.57 -1.71
CA VAL A 59 -2.76 2.17 -0.52
C VAL A 59 -2.12 3.51 -0.16
N LEU A 60 -0.80 3.64 -0.25
CA LEU A 60 -0.10 4.90 0.05
C LEU A 60 -0.55 6.03 -0.88
N TYR A 61 -0.68 5.78 -2.19
CA TYR A 61 -1.20 6.78 -3.13
C TYR A 61 -2.66 7.15 -2.84
N VAL A 62 -3.51 6.18 -2.49
CA VAL A 62 -4.89 6.45 -2.08
C VAL A 62 -4.91 7.31 -0.81
N ALA A 63 -4.12 6.96 0.21
CA ALA A 63 -4.05 7.69 1.47
C ALA A 63 -3.52 9.12 1.28
N LEU A 64 -2.46 9.31 0.49
CA LEU A 64 -1.92 10.62 0.15
C LEU A 64 -2.95 11.52 -0.58
N SER A 65 -3.81 10.93 -1.41
CA SER A 65 -4.87 11.67 -2.10
C SER A 65 -6.05 12.05 -1.19
N SER A 66 -6.32 11.23 -0.17
CA SER A 66 -7.56 11.30 0.63
C SER A 66 -7.38 11.89 2.03
N ASP A 67 -6.20 11.74 2.64
CA ASP A 67 -5.88 12.21 3.98
C ASP A 67 -4.57 13.01 4.00
N SER A 68 -4.66 14.27 3.59
CA SER A 68 -3.51 15.16 3.52
C SER A 68 -2.86 15.46 4.89
N LYS A 69 -3.61 15.30 6.00
CA LYS A 69 -3.10 15.61 7.36
C LYS A 69 -1.99 14.66 7.80
N ASN A 70 -2.01 13.43 7.33
CA ASN A 70 -1.03 12.39 7.67
C ASN A 70 0.01 12.16 6.55
N SER A 71 0.13 13.09 5.60
CA SER A 71 1.03 12.94 4.44
C SER A 71 2.47 12.61 4.80
N THR A 72 3.01 13.23 5.88
CA THR A 72 4.38 12.94 6.34
C THR A 72 4.58 11.47 6.71
N LEU A 73 3.59 10.86 7.38
CA LEU A 73 3.62 9.45 7.72
C LEU A 73 3.64 8.59 6.45
N TYR A 74 2.73 8.88 5.51
CA TYR A 74 2.63 8.10 4.27
C TYR A 74 3.88 8.25 3.39
N LEU A 75 4.49 9.43 3.35
CA LEU A 75 5.75 9.66 2.63
C LEU A 75 6.92 8.91 3.27
N LYS A 76 6.97 8.77 4.60
CA LYS A 76 7.97 7.92 5.27
C LYS A 76 7.81 6.45 4.88
N TRP A 77 6.59 5.93 4.94
CA TRP A 77 6.29 4.56 4.50
C TRP A 77 6.63 4.35 3.02
N HIS A 78 6.31 5.33 2.17
CA HIS A 78 6.66 5.30 0.75
C HIS A 78 8.17 5.25 0.54
N ALA A 79 8.95 6.08 1.23
CA ALA A 79 10.40 6.10 1.12
C ALA A 79 11.03 4.76 1.52
N ALA A 80 10.59 4.18 2.65
CA ALA A 80 11.06 2.87 3.09
C ALA A 80 10.69 1.76 2.10
N LEU A 81 9.45 1.77 1.59
CA LEU A 81 8.99 0.81 0.60
C LEU A 81 9.74 0.92 -0.73
N TYR A 82 10.03 2.14 -1.17
CA TYR A 82 10.81 2.41 -2.38
C TYR A 82 12.22 1.81 -2.30
N THR A 83 12.89 1.91 -1.15
CA THR A 83 14.23 1.33 -0.94
C THR A 83 14.24 -0.19 -1.12
N VAL A 84 13.16 -0.88 -0.72
CA VAL A 84 13.08 -2.36 -0.77
C VAL A 84 12.50 -2.87 -2.09
N ALA A 85 11.38 -2.31 -2.53
CA ALA A 85 10.64 -2.77 -3.71
C ALA A 85 11.10 -2.11 -5.03
N GLY A 86 11.83 -1.01 -4.93
CA GLY A 86 12.33 -0.23 -6.06
C GLY A 86 11.24 0.53 -6.83
N PRO A 87 11.62 1.21 -7.93
CA PRO A 87 10.70 2.01 -8.74
C PRO A 87 9.64 1.18 -9.46
N GLY A 88 9.87 -0.13 -9.64
CA GLY A 88 8.92 -1.03 -10.28
C GLY A 88 7.59 -1.12 -9.54
N ALA A 89 7.58 -1.00 -8.20
CA ALA A 89 6.35 -1.00 -7.41
C ALA A 89 5.48 0.22 -7.75
N ILE A 90 6.08 1.40 -7.91
CA ILE A 90 5.38 2.62 -8.33
C ILE A 90 4.82 2.45 -9.74
N MET A 91 5.64 1.98 -10.68
CA MET A 91 5.21 1.77 -12.06
C MET A 91 4.02 0.82 -12.15
N ARG A 92 4.04 -0.28 -11.39
CA ARG A 92 2.91 -1.22 -11.31
C ARG A 92 1.63 -0.55 -10.82
N VAL A 93 1.69 0.33 -9.82
CA VAL A 93 0.51 1.12 -9.40
C VAL A 93 -0.01 2.00 -10.52
N LEU A 94 0.87 2.76 -11.19
CA LEU A 94 0.47 3.69 -12.26
C LEU A 94 -0.10 2.97 -13.49
N THR A 95 0.35 1.74 -13.76
CA THR A 95 -0.15 0.91 -14.85
C THR A 95 -1.31 0.00 -14.46
N ASP A 96 -1.65 -0.07 -13.18
CA ASP A 96 -2.68 -0.99 -12.69
C ASP A 96 -4.06 -0.54 -13.15
N LYS A 97 -4.66 -1.36 -14.01
CA LYS A 97 -5.99 -1.14 -14.57
C LYS A 97 -6.79 -2.42 -14.43
N PRO A 98 -8.09 -2.32 -14.11
CA PRO A 98 -8.97 -3.48 -14.19
C PRO A 98 -8.96 -4.03 -15.62
N PRO A 99 -9.11 -5.36 -15.78
CA PRO A 99 -9.20 -5.96 -17.10
C PRO A 99 -10.33 -5.27 -17.88
N VAL A 100 -10.02 -4.86 -19.11
CA VAL A 100 -11.03 -4.34 -20.03
C VAL A 100 -12.02 -5.48 -20.27
N THR A 101 -13.24 -5.34 -19.76
CA THR A 101 -14.36 -6.20 -20.15
C THR A 101 -14.54 -6.01 -21.65
N ALA A 102 -14.09 -7.00 -22.41
CA ALA A 102 -14.32 -7.04 -23.84
C ALA A 102 -15.82 -7.27 -24.06
N GLU A 103 -16.57 -6.17 -24.20
CA GLU A 103 -17.88 -6.24 -24.85
C GLU A 103 -17.63 -6.66 -26.31
N ARG A 104 -18.04 -7.89 -26.63
CA ARG A 104 -18.16 -8.43 -27.97
C ARG A 104 -19.64 -8.51 -28.33
#